data_AF-A0A512NQL9-F1
#
_entry.id   AF-A0A512NQL9-F1
#
_cell.length_a   1.000
_cell.length_b   1.000
_cell.length_c   1.000
_cell.angle_alpha   90.00
_cell.angle_beta   90.00
_cell.angle_gamma   90.00
#
_symmetry.space_group_name_H-M   'P 1'
#
loop_
_entity.id
_entity.type
_entity.pdbx_description
1 polymer ?
#
loop_
_entity_poly.entity_id
_entity_poly.type
_entity_poly.pdbx_seq_one_letter_code
_entity_poly.pdbx_strand_id
1 'polypeptide(L)' 'MHWVKPVLVVEVAYLTWTEDNLLRQVSYQAQREDKPARQVVRAIPHPPRRSP' A
#
# COMPACT_ATOMS: atom_id res chain seq x y z
N MET A 1 15.89 14.18 5.96
CA MET A 1 14.86 13.31 5.35
C MET A 1 14.84 13.59 3.86
N HIS A 2 14.83 12.57 3.01
CA HIS A 2 14.88 12.75 1.55
C HIS A 2 13.63 12.18 0.90
N TRP A 3 12.91 13.03 0.17
CA TRP A 3 11.79 12.60 -0.65
C TRP A 3 12.31 11.94 -1.93
N VAL A 4 11.60 10.91 -2.37
CA VAL A 4 11.89 10.18 -3.60
C VAL A 4 10.68 10.16 -4.50
N LYS A 5 10.91 9.96 -5.80
CA LYS A 5 9.82 9.77 -6.77
C LYS A 5 9.15 8.41 -6.50
N PRO A 6 7.80 8.33 -6.42
CA PRO A 6 7.09 7.08 -6.12
C PRO A 6 6.97 6.19 -7.36
N VAL A 7 8.06 5.53 -7.74
CA VAL A 7 8.13 4.65 -8.92
C VAL A 7 8.36 3.18 -8.57
N LEU A 8 8.88 2.89 -7.38
CA LEU A 8 9.19 1.54 -6.94
C LEU A 8 7.92 0.81 -6.47
N VAL A 9 7.75 -0.43 -6.91
CA VAL A 9 6.65 -1.30 -6.46
C VAL A 9 7.22 -2.50 -5.73
N VAL A 10 6.58 -2.88 -4.64
CA VAL A 10 6.92 -4.06 -3.86
C VAL A 10 5.69 -4.89 -3.60
N GLU A 11 5.90 -6.19 -3.45
CA GLU A 11 4.94 -7.14 -2.95
C GLU A 11 5.13 -7.31 -1.44
N VAL A 12 4.00 -7.36 -0.73
CA VAL A 12 3.98 -7.52 0.72
C VAL A 12 2.93 -8.54 1.13
N ALA A 13 3.24 -9.32 2.15
CA ALA A 13 2.25 -10.04 2.93
C ALA A 13 1.80 -9.13 4.09
N TYR A 14 0.51 -9.17 4.42
CA TYR A 14 -0.06 -8.39 5.53
C TYR A 14 -1.25 -9.13 6.14
N LEU A 15 -1.57 -8.83 7.40
CA LEU A 15 -2.73 -9.45 8.06
C LEU A 15 -4.04 -8.73 7.75
N THR A 16 -4.06 -7.40 7.87
CA THR A 16 -5.30 -6.63 7.69
C THR A 16 -5.04 -5.18 7.31
N TRP A 17 -6.07 -4.52 6.79
CA TRP A 17 -6.17 -3.08 6.73
C TRP A 17 -6.71 -2.54 8.05
N THR A 18 -6.15 -1.45 8.56
CA THR A 18 -6.68 -0.73 9.72
C THR A 18 -7.77 0.27 9.30
N GLU A 19 -8.49 0.80 10.28
CA GLU A 19 -9.46 1.90 10.08
C GLU A 19 -8.81 3.19 9.60
N ASP A 20 -7.52 3.41 9.87
CA ASP A 20 -6.75 4.56 9.37
C ASP A 20 -6.14 4.33 7.98
N ASN A 21 -6.60 3.30 7.26
CA ASN A 21 -6.12 2.94 5.92
C ASN A 21 -4.63 2.56 5.86
N LEU A 22 -4.11 1.92 6.92
CA LEU A 22 -2.75 1.37 6.96
C LEU A 22 -2.78 -0.15 6.86
N LEU A 23 -1.66 -0.76 6.47
CA LEU A 23 -1.48 -2.21 6.52
C LEU A 23 -0.89 -2.62 7.88
N ARG A 24 -1.45 -3.67 8.49
CA ARG A 24 -1.01 -4.20 9.80
C ARG A 24 -0.19 -5.48 9.64
N GLN A 25 0.90 -5.57 10.40
CA GLN A 25 1.86 -6.68 10.39
C GLN A 25 2.36 -7.00 8.98
N VAL A 26 3.01 -6.01 8.36
CA VAL A 26 3.49 -6.09 6.97
C VAL A 26 4.85 -6.76 6.91
N SER A 27 5.01 -7.68 5.97
CA SER A 27 6.28 -8.32 5.64
C SER A 27 6.59 -8.14 4.15
N TYR A 28 7.75 -7.56 3.86
CA TYR A 28 8.26 -7.44 2.49
C TYR A 28 8.51 -8.82 1.88
N GLN A 29 8.07 -9.02 0.64
CA GLN A 29 8.33 -10.25 -0.10
C GLN A 29 9.36 -10.02 -1.20
N ALA A 30 9.08 -9.11 -2.13
CA ALA A 30 9.93 -8.86 -3.29
C ALA A 30 9.63 -7.49 -3.93
N GLN A 31 10.58 -7.00 -4.73
CA GLN A 31 10.35 -5.88 -5.63
C GLN A 31 9.66 -6.38 -6.90
N ARG A 32 8.73 -5.58 -7.42
CA ARG A 32 7.92 -5.90 -8.62
C ARG A 32 8.28 -4.96 -9.75
N GLU A 33 9.41 -5.22 -10.39
CA GLU A 33 9.89 -4.44 -11.54
C GLU A 33 9.00 -4.60 -12.77
N ASP A 34 8.25 -5.71 -12.83
CA ASP A 34 7.26 -6.03 -13.85
C ASP A 34 5.99 -5.17 -13.76
N LYS A 35 5.75 -4.50 -12.62
CA LYS A 35 4.49 -3.81 -12.35
C LYS A 35 4.67 -2.29 -12.27
N PRO A 36 3.95 -1.49 -13.07
CA PRO A 36 4.01 -0.03 -12.95
C PRO A 36 3.28 0.47 -11.69
N ALA A 37 3.85 1.48 -11.03
CA ALA A 37 3.32 2.05 -9.78
C ALA A 37 1.85 2.49 -9.86
N ARG A 38 1.40 3.00 -11.02
CA ARG A 38 0.00 3.42 -11.23
C ARG A 38 -1.02 2.28 -11.17
N GLN A 39 -0.60 1.02 -11.31
CA GLN A 39 -1.47 -0.15 -11.18
C GLN A 39 -1.55 -0.69 -9.74
N VAL A 40 -0.84 -0.08 -8.79
CA VAL A 40 -0.94 -0.44 -7.37
C VAL A 40 -2.15 0.28 -6.78
N VAL A 41 -3.29 -0.40 -6.81
CA VAL A 41 -4.57 0.10 -6.28
C VAL A 41 -5.18 -0.89 -5.30
N ARG A 42 -5.95 -0.38 -4.34
CA ARG A 42 -6.74 -1.22 -3.43
C ARG A 42 -7.99 -1.69 -4.18
N ALA A 43 -8.23 -3.00 -4.22
CA ALA A 43 -9.39 -3.56 -4.93
C ALA A 43 -10.72 -3.12 -4.30
N ILE A 44 -10.79 -3.06 -2.97
CA ILE A 44 -11.94 -2.53 -2.22
C ILE A 44 -11.56 -1.13 -1.73
N PRO A 45 -12.24 -0.06 -2.17
CA PRO A 45 -11.98 1.29 -1.68
C PRO A 45 -12.06 1.35 -0.15
N HIS A 46 -11.12 2.06 0.48
CA HIS A 46 -11.28 2.38 1.90
C HIS A 46 -12.49 3.33 2.04
N PRO A 47 -13.48 3.00 2.88
CA PRO A 47 -14.58 3.92 3.13
C PRO A 47 -14.02 5.25 3.64
N PRO A 48 -14.58 6.40 3.23
CA PRO A 48 -14.12 7.68 3.74
C PRO A 48 -14.21 7.67 5.26
N ARG A 49 -13.14 8.13 5.92
CA ARG A 49 -13.09 8.26 7.37
C ARG A 49 -14.31 9.10 7.79
N ARG A 50 -15.23 8.51 8.56
CA ARG A 50 -16.33 9.29 9.13
C ARG A 50 -15.72 10.34 10.06
N SER A 51 -15.97 11.61 9.74
CA SER A 51 -15.77 12.69 10.70
C SER A 51 -16.69 12.45 11.91
N PRO A 52 -16.26 12.79 13.14
CA PRO A 52 -17.08 12.65 14.33
C PRO A 52 -18.39 13.44 14.22
#